data_AF-A0A7S0SY05-F1
#
_entry.id   AF-A0A7S0SY05-F1
#
_cell.length_a   1.000
_cell.length_b   1.000
_cell.length_c   1.000
_cell.angle_alpha   90.00
_cell.angle_beta   90.00
_cell.angle_gamma   90.00
#
_symmetry.space_group_name_H-M   'P 1'
#
loop_
_entity.id
_entity.type
_entity.pdbx_description
1 polymer ?
#
loop_
_entity_poly.entity_id
_entity_poly.type
_entity_poly.pdbx_seq_one_letter_code
_entity_poly.pdbx_strand_id
1 'polypeptide(L)'
;QKLAARLASEDRRTAAAVKADGGAGGGDEGGDWQRLPHPPHLCLETPFERKKDANRKTNVNTCENCWCFVCDIKAHECPKWCAGLGAGNHCNAFLESRKWRALRAKHAEARTEE
;
A
#
# COMPACT_ATOMS: atom_id res chain seq x y z
N GLN A 1 -22.92 -3.45 -26.70
CA GLN A 1 -23.29 -2.24 -25.93
C GLN A 1 -23.71 -2.50 -24.47
N LYS A 2 -23.48 -3.68 -23.86
CA LYS A 2 -23.81 -3.94 -22.43
C LYS A 2 -22.60 -4.26 -21.52
N LEU A 3 -21.38 -4.37 -22.05
CA LEU A 3 -20.19 -4.69 -21.25
C LEU A 3 -19.54 -3.45 -20.61
N ALA A 4 -19.58 -2.30 -21.28
CA ALA A 4 -18.96 -1.06 -20.81
C ALA A 4 -19.64 -0.46 -19.55
N ALA A 5 -20.89 -0.83 -19.27
CA ALA A 5 -21.62 -0.33 -18.11
C ALA A 5 -21.23 -1.02 -16.79
N ARG A 6 -20.55 -2.18 -16.83
CA ARG A 6 -20.19 -2.95 -15.63
C ARG A 6 -18.90 -2.44 -14.97
N LEU A 7 -17.92 -2.02 -15.77
CA LEU A 7 -16.62 -1.55 -15.27
C LEU A 7 -16.70 -0.18 -14.57
N ALA A 8 -17.70 0.66 -14.87
CA ALA A 8 -17.93 1.92 -14.18
C ALA A 8 -18.55 1.78 -12.75
N SER A 9 -18.82 0.55 -12.30
CA SER A 9 -19.36 0.28 -10.96
C SER A 9 -18.29 -0.11 -9.93
N GLU A 10 -17.10 -0.53 -10.37
CA GLU A 10 -16.03 -1.01 -9.48
C GLU A 10 -15.09 0.11 -9.01
N ASP A 11 -15.01 1.22 -9.76
CA ASP A 11 -14.24 2.42 -9.39
C ASP A 11 -14.86 3.26 -8.25
N ARG A 12 -16.05 2.91 -7.75
CA ARG A 12 -16.70 3.61 -6.63
C ARG A 12 -16.28 3.13 -5.24
N ARG A 13 -15.35 2.17 -5.12
CA ARG A 13 -14.92 1.63 -3.82
C ARG A 13 -13.80 2.41 -3.12
N THR A 14 -13.32 3.53 -3.68
CA THR A 14 -12.18 4.29 -3.13
C THR A 14 -12.51 5.67 -2.53
N ALA A 15 -13.76 5.94 -2.14
CA ALA A 15 -14.11 7.29 -1.64
C ALA A 15 -15.17 7.38 -0.50
N ALA A 16 -15.22 6.43 0.43
CA ALA A 16 -15.95 6.60 1.70
C ALA A 16 -15.22 5.81 2.80
N ALA A 17 -14.89 6.31 3.98
CA ALA A 17 -15.26 7.55 4.65
C ALA A 17 -14.13 7.95 5.61
N VAL A 18 -13.64 9.18 5.47
CA VAL A 18 -13.13 9.94 6.62
C VAL A 18 -14.36 10.47 7.34
N LYS A 19 -14.69 9.92 8.52
CA LYS A 19 -15.34 10.65 9.60
C LYS A 19 -14.83 10.11 10.94
N ALA A 20 -14.21 11.03 11.69
CA ALA A 20 -13.99 10.91 13.12
C ALA A 20 -15.34 10.99 13.85
N ASP A 21 -15.48 10.28 14.96
CA ASP A 21 -16.05 10.80 16.22
C ASP A 21 -15.84 9.76 17.32
N GLY A 22 -15.54 10.25 18.53
CA GLY A 22 -15.11 9.45 19.67
C GLY A 22 -16.17 8.49 20.22
N GLY A 23 -15.69 7.42 20.84
CA GLY A 23 -16.51 6.49 21.60
C GLY A 23 -15.65 5.46 22.31
N ALA A 24 -15.52 5.62 23.62
CA ALA A 24 -14.94 4.62 24.51
C ALA A 24 -15.87 3.39 24.56
N GLY A 25 -15.32 2.20 24.30
CA GLY A 25 -16.03 0.93 24.45
C GLY A 25 -15.14 -0.23 24.05
N GLY A 26 -14.71 -1.04 25.01
CA GLY A 26 -13.85 -2.19 24.79
C GLY A 26 -14.56 -3.34 24.06
N GLY A 27 -13.80 -4.02 23.21
CA GLY A 27 -14.17 -5.25 22.49
C GLY A 27 -13.02 -5.67 21.56
N ASP A 28 -12.40 -6.79 21.88
CA ASP A 28 -11.21 -7.41 21.27
C ASP A 28 -11.47 -8.01 19.87
N GLU A 29 -12.00 -7.22 18.94
CA GLU A 29 -12.17 -7.65 17.54
C GLU A 29 -11.35 -6.74 16.63
N GLY A 30 -10.07 -7.06 16.50
CA GLY A 30 -9.19 -6.44 15.51
C GLY A 30 -9.84 -6.53 14.13
N GLY A 31 -10.23 -5.39 13.57
CA GLY A 31 -10.98 -5.32 12.32
C GLY A 31 -10.27 -6.05 11.17
N ASP A 32 -11.07 -6.69 10.30
CA ASP A 32 -10.70 -7.55 9.17
C ASP A 32 -9.71 -6.93 8.14
N TRP A 33 -9.35 -5.66 8.31
CA TRP A 33 -8.43 -4.91 7.45
C TRP A 33 -7.04 -5.56 7.28
N GLN A 34 -6.59 -6.38 8.25
CA GLN A 34 -5.34 -7.13 8.15
C GLN A 34 -5.40 -8.27 7.11
N ARG A 35 -6.59 -8.81 6.83
CA ARG A 35 -6.82 -9.88 5.84
C ARG A 35 -7.03 -9.33 4.42
N LEU A 36 -7.28 -8.03 4.31
CA LEU A 36 -7.41 -7.35 3.02
C LEU A 36 -6.05 -6.91 2.49
N PRO A 37 -5.89 -6.75 1.16
CA PRO A 37 -4.66 -6.23 0.58
C PRO A 37 -4.31 -4.86 1.17
N HIS A 38 -3.17 -4.77 1.85
CA HIS A 38 -2.70 -3.55 2.50
C HIS A 38 -1.24 -3.26 2.20
N PRO A 39 -0.83 -1.98 2.22
CA PRO A 39 0.58 -1.64 2.09
C PRO A 39 1.31 -1.98 3.39
N PRO A 40 2.64 -2.17 3.35
CA PRO A 40 3.42 -2.72 4.46
C PRO A 40 3.40 -1.84 5.72
N HIS A 41 3.28 -0.52 5.53
CA HIS A 41 3.20 0.45 6.63
C HIS A 41 1.89 0.43 7.41
N LEU A 42 0.91 -0.35 6.95
CA LEU A 42 -0.35 -0.63 7.63
C LEU A 42 -0.44 -2.09 8.11
N CYS A 43 0.59 -2.89 7.87
CA CYS A 43 0.64 -4.28 8.33
C CYS A 43 0.80 -4.32 9.85
N LEU A 44 -0.03 -5.13 10.51
CA LEU A 44 0.04 -5.35 11.96
C LEU A 44 0.82 -6.62 12.34
N GLU A 45 1.10 -7.50 11.38
CA GLU A 45 1.92 -8.70 11.57
C GLU A 45 3.42 -8.41 11.50
N THR A 46 3.81 -7.41 10.71
CA THR A 46 5.21 -7.09 10.47
C THR A 46 5.52 -5.66 10.91
N PRO A 47 6.54 -5.44 11.75
CA PRO A 47 6.91 -4.10 12.18
C PRO A 47 7.35 -3.25 10.98
N PHE A 48 6.95 -1.98 10.97
CA PHE A 48 7.30 -1.02 9.92
C PHE A 48 7.96 0.24 10.49
N GLU A 49 9.07 0.65 9.88
CA GLU A 49 9.85 1.79 10.29
C GLU A 49 9.79 2.93 9.26
N ARG A 50 9.23 4.08 9.69
CA ARG A 50 9.10 5.31 8.88
C ARG A 50 10.31 6.22 9.05
N LYS A 51 11.52 5.75 8.75
CA LYS A 51 12.73 6.60 8.76
C LYS A 51 13.15 6.99 7.35
N LYS A 52 13.62 8.24 7.19
CA LYS A 52 14.17 8.75 5.93
C LYS A 52 15.44 7.99 5.51
N ASP A 53 16.17 7.49 6.50
CA ASP A 53 17.45 6.79 6.35
C ASP A 53 17.32 5.28 6.53
N ALA A 54 16.10 4.74 6.40
CA ALA A 54 15.86 3.29 6.44
C ALA A 54 16.74 2.59 5.40
N ASN A 55 17.54 1.63 5.84
CA ASN A 55 18.45 0.91 4.97
C ASN A 55 17.68 -0.14 4.15
N ARG A 56 18.38 -0.87 3.27
CA ARG A 56 17.76 -1.91 2.41
C ARG A 56 17.13 -3.09 3.17
N LYS A 57 17.32 -3.19 4.49
CA LYS A 57 16.85 -4.30 5.34
C LYS A 57 15.73 -3.92 6.32
N THR A 58 15.43 -2.63 6.49
CA THR A 58 14.58 -2.15 7.58
C THR A 58 13.11 -2.62 7.48
N ASN A 59 12.57 -2.82 6.27
CA ASN A 59 11.16 -3.18 6.04
C ASN A 59 11.00 -4.36 5.07
N VAL A 60 11.91 -5.33 5.11
CA VAL A 60 11.93 -6.47 4.15
C VAL A 60 10.75 -7.41 4.34
N ASN A 61 10.33 -7.59 5.59
CA ASN A 61 9.32 -8.58 5.96
C ASN A 61 7.92 -8.10 5.58
N THR A 62 7.10 -9.04 5.11
CA THR A 62 5.71 -8.80 4.69
C THR A 62 4.86 -10.02 4.99
N CYS A 63 3.57 -9.82 5.27
CA CYS A 63 2.59 -10.90 5.28
C CYS A 63 2.17 -11.26 3.84
N GLU A 64 1.30 -12.26 3.69
CA GLU A 64 0.77 -12.71 2.39
C GLU A 64 -0.11 -11.66 1.68
N ASN A 65 -0.75 -10.78 2.45
CA ASN A 65 -1.67 -9.74 1.96
C ASN A 65 -0.99 -8.39 1.71
N CYS A 66 0.30 -8.27 2.05
CA CYS A 66 1.06 -7.06 1.78
C CYS A 66 1.25 -6.84 0.27
N TRP A 67 1.00 -5.62 -0.19
CA TRP A 67 1.30 -5.19 -1.56
C TRP A 67 2.38 -4.09 -1.59
N CYS A 68 3.09 -4.01 -2.71
CA CYS A 68 4.09 -2.99 -2.96
C CYS A 68 3.42 -1.63 -3.19
N PHE A 69 3.61 -0.70 -2.25
CA PHE A 69 3.01 0.65 -2.30
C PHE A 69 3.20 1.37 -3.65
N VAL A 70 4.33 1.15 -4.33
CA VAL A 70 4.68 1.85 -5.58
C VAL A 70 4.10 1.15 -6.81
N CYS A 71 4.09 -0.19 -6.83
CA CYS A 71 3.77 -0.97 -8.02
C CYS A 71 2.33 -1.49 -8.06
N ASP A 72 1.60 -1.45 -6.94
CA ASP A 72 0.24 -2.01 -6.81
C ASP A 72 0.17 -3.52 -7.16
N ILE A 73 1.20 -4.28 -6.79
CA ILE A 73 1.30 -5.75 -6.92
C ILE A 73 1.67 -6.39 -5.58
N LYS A 74 1.56 -7.71 -5.40
CA LYS A 74 1.96 -8.34 -4.14
C LYS A 74 3.43 -8.05 -3.84
N ALA A 75 3.76 -7.83 -2.56
CA ALA A 75 5.10 -7.42 -2.18
C ALA A 75 6.17 -8.44 -2.59
N HIS A 76 5.87 -9.74 -2.47
CA HIS A 76 6.75 -10.83 -2.89
C HIS A 76 6.90 -10.98 -4.41
N GLU A 77 6.00 -10.37 -5.20
CA GLU A 77 6.07 -10.34 -6.67
C GLU A 77 6.81 -9.09 -7.17
N CYS A 78 7.16 -8.16 -6.29
CA CYS A 78 7.79 -6.91 -6.69
C CYS A 78 9.30 -7.08 -6.93
N PRO A 79 9.81 -6.87 -8.17
CA PRO A 79 11.23 -7.03 -8.47
C PRO A 79 12.12 -5.96 -7.82
N LYS A 80 11.52 -4.86 -7.37
CA LYS A 80 12.19 -3.75 -6.66
C LYS A 80 11.98 -3.83 -5.14
N TRP A 81 11.43 -4.94 -4.64
CA TRP A 81 11.27 -5.16 -3.21
C TRP A 81 12.61 -5.33 -2.52
N CYS A 82 13.06 -4.32 -1.77
CA CYS A 82 14.36 -4.31 -1.08
C CYS A 82 15.59 -4.66 -1.94
N ALA A 83 15.46 -4.56 -3.28
CA ALA A 83 16.49 -4.98 -4.24
C ALA A 83 17.40 -3.82 -4.71
N GLY A 84 17.11 -2.58 -4.33
CA GLY A 84 17.79 -1.38 -4.82
C GLY A 84 18.64 -0.63 -3.77
N LEU A 85 19.14 0.53 -4.18
CA LEU A 85 19.68 1.55 -3.28
C LEU A 85 18.77 2.78 -3.29
N GLY A 86 18.62 3.43 -2.14
CA GLY A 86 17.84 4.67 -2.00
C GLY A 86 16.39 4.56 -2.49
N ALA A 87 16.04 5.32 -3.54
CA ALA A 87 14.67 5.38 -4.10
C ALA A 87 14.20 4.08 -4.76
N GLY A 88 15.10 3.13 -5.05
CA GLY A 88 14.74 1.83 -5.62
C GLY A 88 14.21 0.82 -4.62
N ASN A 89 14.28 1.09 -3.31
CA ASN A 89 13.84 0.16 -2.27
C ASN A 89 12.36 0.34 -1.94
N HIS A 90 11.50 -0.36 -2.68
CA HIS A 90 10.06 -0.24 -2.52
C HIS A 90 9.54 -0.75 -1.17
N CYS A 91 10.34 -1.55 -0.46
CA CYS A 91 10.00 -2.02 0.86
C CYS A 91 9.95 -0.91 1.92
N ASN A 92 10.68 0.19 1.70
CA ASN A 92 10.64 1.37 2.57
C ASN A 92 9.58 2.39 2.12
N ALA A 93 8.68 2.02 1.21
CA ALA A 93 7.66 2.92 0.68
C ALA A 93 6.45 3.03 1.61
N PHE A 94 6.07 4.26 1.93
CA PHE A 94 4.94 4.58 2.82
C PHE A 94 4.22 5.86 2.40
N LEU A 95 2.94 5.96 2.76
CA LEU A 95 2.01 6.96 2.26
C LEU A 95 2.39 8.40 2.65
N GLU A 96 2.90 8.62 3.86
CA GLU A 96 3.21 9.97 4.36
C GLU A 96 4.42 10.61 3.62
N SER A 97 5.25 9.80 2.95
CA SER A 97 6.38 10.30 2.19
C SER A 97 5.95 10.89 0.84
N ARG A 98 6.19 12.20 0.66
CA ARG A 98 5.99 12.89 -0.64
C ARG A 98 6.76 12.21 -1.78
N LYS A 99 7.99 11.74 -1.52
CA LYS A 99 8.83 11.04 -2.50
C LYS A 99 8.15 9.77 -3.00
N TRP A 100 7.63 8.95 -2.10
CA TRP A 100 6.99 7.68 -2.47
C TRP A 100 5.66 7.89 -3.18
N ARG A 101 4.86 8.87 -2.75
CA ARG A 101 3.63 9.25 -3.47
C ARG A 101 3.91 9.72 -4.90
N ALA A 102 4.93 10.56 -5.09
CA ALA A 102 5.32 11.01 -6.42
C ALA A 102 5.82 9.85 -7.31
N LEU A 103 6.58 8.90 -6.74
CA LEU A 103 7.04 7.73 -7.49
C LEU A 103 5.88 6.81 -7.89
N ARG A 104 4.91 6.58 -6.99
CA ARG A 104 3.70 5.81 -7.29
C ARG A 104 2.88 6.46 -8.40
N ALA A 105 2.68 7.78 -8.35
CA ALA A 105 1.96 8.51 -9.40
C ALA A 105 2.61 8.32 -10.78
N LYS A 106 3.94 8.51 -10.87
CA LYS A 106 4.69 8.28 -12.10
C LYS A 106 4.59 6.84 -12.61
N HIS A 107 4.62 5.87 -11.70
CA HIS A 107 4.45 4.47 -12.05
C HIS A 107 3.03 4.19 -12.59
N ALA A 108 2.00 4.81 -12.00
CA ALA A 108 0.64 4.67 -12.47
C ALA A 108 0.44 5.28 -13.85
N GLU A 109 1.00 6.47 -14.11
CA GLU A 109 1.02 7.12 -15.43
C GLU A 109 1.65 6.21 -16.50
N ALA A 110 2.82 5.64 -16.22
CA ALA A 110 3.52 4.76 -17.15
C ALA A 110 2.73 3.50 -17.54
N ARG A 111 1.83 3.00 -16.67
CA ARG A 111 0.96 1.85 -16.99
C ARG A 111 -0.23 2.19 -17.87
N THR A 112 -0.58 3.47 -18.00
CA THR A 112 -1.71 3.92 -18.84
C THR A 112 -1.32 4.22 -20.27
N GLU A 113 -0.02 4.21 -20.57
CA GLU A 113 0.55 4.48 -21.89
C GLU A 113 0.98 3.20 -22.65
N GLU A 114 0.77 2.01 -22.06
CA GLU A 114 0.89 0.69 -22.70
C GLU A 114 -0.47 0.15 -23.15
#